data_AF-A0A5A9GRK1-F1
#
_entry.id   AF-A0A5A9GRK1-F1
#
_cell.length_a   1.000
_cell.length_b   1.000
_cell.length_c   1.000
_cell.angle_alpha   90.00
_cell.angle_beta   90.00
_cell.angle_gamma   90.00
#
_symmetry.space_group_name_H-M   'P 1'
#
loop_
_entity.id
_entity.type
_entity.pdbx_description
1 polymer ?
#
loop_
_entity_poly.entity_id
_entity_poly.type
_entity_poly.pdbx_seq_one_letter_code
_entity_poly.pdbx_strand_id
1 'polypeptide(L)'
;MAFWPTKYDDSRRRRTPPVPSQALVRTPAETPTSSTPGTPVGSPPRGVAEARTALRLAQLLRGTITPLRGDTVLELLEPHRPRLVPKPVNPLPAMAGKPQGQMLDALLRPVGQIVTDVLLPGVRDHLIDRLVAGRTDHEESLPGAVDLAEAMRALVGRMRGAGKGHLQAVIAAIEADARATADTLTRDTRPIDVGGIDRLARALLRFEVRRMALEALGGASALQEVVYQSRRLARYSLRRATEAIEGFVADRGLKTLHASLATLAQADGLIVIALRNLDDQEETKEESGPFVEPADRKAMNDWLSAAWRLSDTLFDLVGKAAAGGELDDLLFAALLRQLRSLHHFCADLTHAGRPATLDTLKQRLVERTEALAKLTGERLIETMLRRPTDAASARRLLGRGQSLAQLLHDMGLDGELEELAMHLVMARDALAHNG
;
A
#
# COMPACT_ATOMS: atom_id res chain seq x y z
N MET A 1 17.99 8.39 18.28
CA MET A 1 16.83 8.86 17.51
C MET A 1 17.25 9.00 16.06
N ALA A 2 16.95 8.01 15.23
CA ALA A 2 17.45 7.93 13.86
C ALA A 2 16.26 7.99 12.89
N PHE A 3 16.33 9.03 12.06
CA PHE A 3 15.40 9.41 11.01
C PHE A 3 15.59 8.46 9.82
N TRP A 4 14.52 7.83 9.35
CA TRP A 4 14.51 6.99 8.15
C TRP A 4 14.65 7.86 6.88
N PRO A 5 15.56 7.56 5.94
CA PRO A 5 15.53 8.18 4.61
C PRO A 5 14.63 7.37 3.67
N THR A 6 13.53 7.97 3.25
CA THR A 6 12.64 7.47 2.22
C THR A 6 13.28 7.54 0.83
N LYS A 7 13.16 6.43 0.09
CA LYS A 7 13.02 6.28 -1.37
C LYS A 7 13.70 7.33 -2.27
N TYR A 8 14.68 6.82 -3.01
CA TYR A 8 15.32 7.38 -4.22
C TYR A 8 14.35 8.18 -5.12
N ASP A 9 14.70 9.45 -5.37
CA ASP A 9 14.02 10.38 -6.28
C ASP A 9 14.70 10.34 -7.66
N ASP A 10 14.03 9.76 -8.65
CA ASP A 10 14.53 9.57 -10.02
C ASP A 10 14.09 10.68 -11.00
N SER A 11 13.65 11.84 -10.48
CA SER A 11 13.04 12.91 -11.29
C SER A 11 14.00 13.80 -12.08
N ARG A 12 15.31 13.47 -12.18
CA ARG A 12 16.33 14.36 -12.78
C ARG A 12 16.91 13.96 -14.14
N ARG A 13 16.22 13.17 -14.96
CA ARG A 13 16.60 13.00 -16.38
C ARG A 13 15.42 13.02 -17.34
N ARG A 14 14.99 14.24 -17.74
CA ARG A 14 14.46 14.56 -19.08
C ARG A 14 14.38 16.08 -19.24
N ARG A 15 15.46 16.69 -19.73
CA ARG A 15 15.39 17.98 -20.43
C ARG A 15 15.19 17.68 -21.91
N THR A 16 13.99 17.94 -22.42
CA THR A 16 13.70 18.00 -23.87
C THR A 16 13.85 19.45 -24.34
N PRO A 17 14.53 19.72 -25.47
CA PRO A 17 14.65 21.08 -26.02
C PRO A 17 13.38 21.51 -26.77
N PRO A 18 13.13 22.82 -26.98
CA PRO A 18 11.93 23.29 -27.68
C PRO A 18 12.17 23.32 -29.20
N VAL A 19 11.17 22.91 -29.99
CA VAL A 19 11.11 23.09 -31.46
C VAL A 19 9.68 23.52 -31.82
N PRO A 20 9.47 24.43 -32.80
CA PRO A 20 8.40 25.42 -32.76
C PRO A 20 7.11 25.03 -33.50
N SER A 21 6.09 25.85 -33.23
CA SER A 21 4.71 25.82 -33.67
C SER A 21 4.50 25.80 -35.19
N GLN A 22 3.61 24.93 -35.69
CA GLN A 22 2.90 25.14 -36.97
C GLN A 22 1.42 24.71 -36.91
N ALA A 23 0.66 25.39 -37.77
CA ALA A 23 -0.78 25.66 -37.75
C ALA A 23 -1.75 24.48 -38.00
N LEU A 24 -2.88 24.58 -37.30
CA LEU A 24 -4.29 24.33 -37.71
C LEU A 24 -4.57 23.65 -39.06
N VAL A 25 -5.23 22.48 -38.99
CA VAL A 25 -6.29 22.06 -39.93
C VAL A 25 -7.41 21.34 -39.14
N ARG A 26 -8.66 21.85 -39.23
CA ARG A 26 -9.94 21.23 -38.83
C ARG A 26 -10.37 20.27 -39.96
N THR A 27 -11.03 19.11 -39.84
CA THR A 27 -12.22 18.56 -39.10
C THR A 27 -12.42 17.10 -39.65
N PRO A 28 -13.44 16.26 -39.31
CA PRO A 28 -14.42 16.18 -38.20
C PRO A 28 -14.49 14.76 -37.53
N ALA A 29 -15.55 14.53 -36.73
CA ALA A 29 -15.73 13.55 -35.65
C ALA A 29 -16.09 12.08 -35.99
N GLU A 30 -15.80 11.18 -35.03
CA GLU A 30 -16.46 9.91 -34.59
C GLU A 30 -15.37 9.05 -33.89
N THR A 31 -15.50 8.33 -32.77
CA THR A 31 -16.55 7.87 -31.84
C THR A 31 -15.83 7.56 -30.49
N PRO A 32 -16.53 7.52 -29.33
CA PRO A 32 -15.87 7.45 -28.02
C PRO A 32 -15.51 6.00 -27.66
N THR A 33 -14.23 5.72 -27.42
CA THR A 33 -13.81 4.45 -26.81
C THR A 33 -12.84 4.68 -25.66
N SER A 34 -13.00 3.82 -24.65
CA SER A 34 -12.25 3.70 -23.39
C SER A 34 -12.65 4.66 -22.25
N SER A 35 -13.70 4.26 -21.54
CA SER A 35 -13.86 4.56 -20.12
C SER A 35 -12.76 3.85 -19.31
N THR A 36 -11.58 4.46 -19.28
CA THR A 36 -10.58 4.26 -18.22
C THR A 36 -11.26 4.49 -16.86
N PRO A 37 -10.96 3.73 -15.80
CA PRO A 37 -11.31 4.14 -14.44
C PRO A 37 -10.67 5.50 -14.21
N GLY A 38 -11.52 6.53 -14.12
CA GLY A 38 -11.11 7.91 -14.30
C GLY A 38 -9.95 8.30 -13.40
N THR A 39 -8.88 8.79 -14.01
CA THR A 39 -8.09 9.87 -13.41
C THR A 39 -9.09 10.91 -12.90
N PRO A 40 -9.06 11.30 -11.61
CA PRO A 40 -10.02 12.27 -11.12
C PRO A 40 -9.89 13.54 -11.95
N VAL A 41 -11.00 13.92 -12.61
CA VAL A 41 -11.15 15.18 -13.32
C VAL A 41 -10.74 16.29 -12.34
N GLY A 42 -9.78 17.14 -12.77
CA GLY A 42 -8.93 18.02 -11.95
C GLY A 42 -9.61 19.15 -11.18
N SER A 43 -10.69 18.87 -10.46
CA SER A 43 -11.28 19.77 -9.47
C SER A 43 -10.71 19.42 -8.09
N PRO A 44 -10.25 20.42 -7.31
CA PRO A 44 -9.76 20.19 -5.96
C PRO A 44 -10.86 19.57 -5.08
N PRO A 45 -10.49 18.79 -4.04
CA PRO A 45 -11.43 18.26 -3.07
C PRO A 45 -12.23 19.39 -2.44
N ARG A 46 -13.55 19.23 -2.34
CA ARG A 46 -14.41 20.22 -1.70
C ARG A 46 -14.27 20.15 -0.17
N GLY A 47 -14.70 21.21 0.51
CA GLY A 47 -14.84 21.18 1.98
C GLY A 47 -13.53 21.19 2.78
N VAL A 48 -12.39 21.55 2.16
CA VAL A 48 -11.06 21.48 2.81
C VAL A 48 -10.96 22.41 4.03
N ALA A 49 -11.48 23.64 3.91
CA ALA A 49 -11.46 24.61 5.00
C ALA A 49 -12.32 24.15 6.18
N GLU A 50 -13.52 23.64 5.86
CA GLU A 50 -14.48 23.08 6.79
C GLU A 50 -13.93 21.84 7.49
N ALA A 51 -13.23 20.96 6.76
CA ALA A 51 -12.58 19.77 7.30
C ALA A 51 -11.47 20.12 8.31
N ARG A 52 -10.60 21.08 7.99
CA ARG A 52 -9.56 21.58 8.92
C ARG A 52 -10.19 22.20 10.17
N THR A 53 -11.22 23.02 9.99
CA THR A 53 -11.94 23.66 11.10
C THR A 53 -12.65 22.62 11.97
N ALA A 54 -13.29 21.61 11.38
CA ALA A 54 -13.99 20.55 12.12
C ALA A 54 -13.04 19.70 12.96
N LEU A 55 -11.87 19.33 12.43
CA LEU A 55 -10.85 18.61 13.20
C LEU A 55 -10.38 19.42 14.42
N ARG A 56 -10.03 20.70 14.20
CA ARG A 56 -9.62 21.60 15.29
C ARG A 56 -10.73 21.81 16.31
N LEU A 57 -11.97 21.95 15.86
CA LEU A 57 -13.13 22.09 16.75
C LEU A 57 -13.32 20.84 17.61
N ALA A 58 -13.26 19.64 17.01
CA ALA A 58 -13.36 18.38 17.75
C ALA A 58 -12.26 18.25 18.81
N GLN A 59 -11.03 18.66 18.50
CA GLN A 59 -9.91 18.69 19.43
C GLN A 59 -10.15 19.66 20.59
N LEU A 60 -10.60 20.90 20.30
CA LEU A 60 -10.92 21.91 21.33
C LEU A 60 -12.03 21.45 22.28
N LEU A 61 -13.02 20.72 21.76
CA LEU A 61 -14.14 20.21 22.55
C LEU A 61 -13.79 18.94 23.36
N ARG A 62 -12.68 18.24 23.08
CA ARG A 62 -12.33 16.95 23.74
C ARG A 62 -12.01 17.08 25.24
N GLY A 63 -11.68 18.28 25.74
CA GLY A 63 -11.28 18.53 27.13
C GLY A 63 -12.24 19.39 27.95
N THR A 64 -11.75 19.86 29.10
CA THR A 64 -12.45 20.79 30.01
C THR A 64 -12.86 22.09 29.32
N ILE A 65 -14.14 22.44 29.37
CA ILE A 65 -14.65 23.67 28.77
C ILE A 65 -14.37 24.84 29.71
N THR A 66 -13.64 25.85 29.21
CA THR A 66 -13.29 27.08 29.93
C THR A 66 -13.74 28.29 29.12
N PRO A 67 -13.95 29.47 29.75
CA PRO A 67 -14.30 30.68 29.02
C PRO A 67 -13.36 31.01 27.86
N LEU A 68 -12.04 30.93 28.10
CA LEU A 68 -11.01 31.14 27.07
C LEU A 68 -11.14 30.17 25.88
N ARG A 69 -11.42 28.88 26.14
CA ARG A 69 -11.68 27.91 25.06
C ARG A 69 -12.95 28.23 24.31
N GLY A 70 -13.97 28.78 24.97
CA GLY A 70 -15.18 29.27 24.33
C GLY A 70 -14.87 30.37 23.31
N ASP A 71 -14.05 31.35 23.68
CA ASP A 71 -13.63 32.43 22.77
C ASP A 71 -12.89 31.86 21.56
N THR A 72 -11.94 30.94 21.78
CA THR A 72 -11.24 30.25 20.68
C THR A 72 -12.18 29.48 19.76
N VAL A 73 -13.23 28.84 20.29
CA VAL A 73 -14.23 28.13 19.48
C VAL A 73 -15.03 29.11 18.62
N LEU A 74 -15.43 30.26 19.17
CA LEU A 74 -16.18 31.26 18.41
C LEU A 74 -15.31 31.91 17.33
N GLU A 75 -14.07 32.24 17.65
CA GLU A 75 -13.09 32.77 16.68
C GLU A 75 -12.83 31.79 15.53
N LEU A 76 -12.69 30.50 15.85
CA LEU A 76 -12.49 29.44 14.85
C LEU A 76 -13.68 29.30 13.89
N LEU A 77 -14.91 29.60 14.35
CA LEU A 77 -16.14 29.44 13.59
C LEU A 77 -16.59 30.70 12.84
N GLU A 78 -16.10 31.88 13.21
CA GLU A 78 -16.48 33.15 12.57
C GLU A 78 -16.34 33.14 11.03
N PRO A 79 -15.27 32.57 10.42
CA PRO A 79 -15.15 32.52 8.96
C PRO A 79 -16.26 31.71 8.26
N HIS A 80 -16.87 30.77 8.99
CA HIS A 80 -17.89 29.84 8.49
C HIS A 80 -19.31 30.29 8.84
N ARG A 81 -19.47 31.44 9.49
CA ARG A 81 -20.78 31.96 9.93
C ARG A 81 -21.62 32.39 8.71
N PRO A 82 -22.83 31.83 8.53
CA PRO A 82 -23.75 32.34 7.54
C PRO A 82 -24.15 33.79 7.85
N ARG A 83 -24.27 34.64 6.83
CA ARG A 83 -24.55 36.09 7.00
C ARG A 83 -25.83 36.39 7.81
N LEU A 84 -26.79 35.48 7.81
CA LEU A 84 -28.08 35.61 8.50
C LEU A 84 -28.05 35.10 9.95
N VAL A 85 -26.96 34.48 10.40
CA VAL A 85 -26.82 34.00 11.78
C VAL A 85 -26.19 35.11 12.63
N PRO A 86 -26.83 35.55 13.72
CA PRO A 86 -26.27 36.54 14.63
C PRO A 86 -24.89 36.15 15.12
N LYS A 87 -24.02 37.13 15.38
CA LYS A 87 -22.69 36.83 15.91
C LYS A 87 -22.84 36.17 17.30
N PRO A 88 -22.38 34.92 17.49
CA PRO A 88 -22.51 34.24 18.76
C PRO A 88 -21.66 34.93 19.83
N VAL A 89 -22.23 35.13 21.02
CA VAL A 89 -21.53 35.69 22.18
C VAL A 89 -21.17 34.56 23.13
N ASN A 90 -19.96 34.59 23.71
CA ASN A 90 -19.50 33.55 24.63
C ASN A 90 -20.33 33.55 25.92
N PRO A 91 -21.10 32.48 26.22
CA PRO A 91 -21.92 32.43 27.43
C PRO A 91 -21.13 31.96 28.66
N LEU A 92 -19.92 31.40 28.47
CA LEU A 92 -19.15 30.74 29.52
C LEU A 92 -18.66 31.64 30.66
N PRO A 93 -18.33 32.94 30.46
CA PRO A 93 -17.93 33.83 31.55
C PRO A 93 -19.00 33.94 32.65
N ALA A 94 -20.29 33.91 32.27
CA ALA A 94 -21.42 33.97 33.20
C ALA A 94 -21.73 32.61 33.87
N MET A 95 -21.02 31.54 33.50
CA MET A 95 -21.28 30.16 33.95
C MET A 95 -20.15 29.57 34.80
N ALA A 96 -19.32 30.44 35.41
CA ALA A 96 -18.24 30.01 36.29
C ALA A 96 -18.75 29.08 37.41
N GLY A 97 -18.07 27.94 37.61
CA GLY A 97 -18.41 26.95 38.64
C GLY A 97 -19.55 25.98 38.29
N LYS A 98 -20.15 26.07 37.10
CA LYS A 98 -21.18 25.11 36.65
C LYS A 98 -20.58 23.76 36.22
N PRO A 99 -21.37 22.67 36.24
CA PRO A 99 -20.95 21.38 35.71
C PRO A 99 -20.52 21.47 34.24
N GLN A 100 -19.48 20.72 33.87
CA GLN A 100 -18.88 20.74 32.53
C GLN A 100 -19.89 20.47 31.40
N GLY A 101 -20.86 19.58 31.61
CA GLY A 101 -21.92 19.30 30.64
C GLY A 101 -22.80 20.51 30.34
N GLN A 102 -23.15 21.31 31.37
CA GLN A 102 -23.96 22.51 31.18
C GLN A 102 -23.17 23.62 30.47
N MET A 103 -21.89 23.76 30.79
CA MET A 103 -21.00 24.71 30.10
C MET A 103 -20.87 24.36 28.62
N LEU A 104 -20.68 23.06 28.31
CA LEU A 104 -20.62 22.56 26.94
C LEU A 104 -21.94 22.83 26.18
N ASP A 105 -23.09 22.49 26.77
CA ASP A 105 -24.40 22.71 26.14
C ASP A 105 -24.63 24.19 25.83
N ALA A 106 -24.25 25.08 26.76
CA ALA A 106 -24.36 26.52 26.56
C ALA A 106 -23.46 27.01 25.43
N LEU A 107 -22.23 26.49 25.31
CA LEU A 107 -21.32 26.79 24.21
C LEU A 107 -21.84 26.27 22.87
N LEU A 108 -22.43 25.08 22.83
CA LEU A 108 -22.91 24.44 21.59
C LEU A 108 -24.18 25.08 21.03
N ARG A 109 -25.06 25.62 21.87
CA ARG A 109 -26.33 26.24 21.44
C ARG A 109 -26.15 27.36 20.39
N PRO A 110 -25.27 28.36 20.58
CA PRO A 110 -25.11 29.45 19.62
C PRO A 110 -24.33 29.03 18.35
N VAL A 111 -23.52 27.98 18.41
CA VAL A 111 -22.69 27.53 17.27
C VAL A 111 -23.29 26.35 16.52
N GLY A 112 -24.32 25.72 17.07
CA GLY A 112 -24.88 24.46 16.58
C GLY A 112 -25.27 24.52 15.11
N GLN A 113 -25.90 25.61 14.69
CA GLN A 113 -26.31 25.80 13.29
C GLN A 113 -25.11 25.91 12.33
N ILE A 114 -24.03 26.56 12.73
CA ILE A 114 -22.80 26.65 11.91
C ILE A 114 -22.19 25.25 11.75
N VAL A 115 -22.18 24.47 12.83
CA VAL A 115 -21.67 23.10 12.82
C VAL A 115 -22.53 22.20 11.91
N THR A 116 -23.86 22.25 12.04
CA THR A 116 -24.76 21.36 11.29
C THR A 116 -24.93 21.76 9.83
N ASP A 117 -24.97 23.04 9.51
CA ASP A 117 -25.39 23.52 8.19
C ASP A 117 -24.20 23.85 7.29
N VAL A 118 -23.00 24.04 7.86
CA VAL A 118 -21.78 24.41 7.11
C VAL A 118 -20.68 23.38 7.30
N LEU A 119 -20.25 23.13 8.54
CA LEU A 119 -19.08 22.29 8.78
C LEU A 119 -19.32 20.81 8.47
N LEU A 120 -20.39 20.20 9.01
CA LEU A 120 -20.68 18.78 8.78
C LEU A 120 -20.92 18.45 7.28
N PRO A 121 -21.63 19.28 6.50
CA PRO A 121 -21.71 19.11 5.04
C PRO A 121 -20.35 19.20 4.35
N GLY A 122 -19.51 20.17 4.71
CA GLY A 122 -18.17 20.32 4.14
C GLY A 122 -17.27 19.12 4.44
N VAL A 123 -17.28 18.63 5.69
CA VAL A 123 -16.57 17.40 6.10
C VAL A 123 -17.08 16.18 5.34
N ARG A 124 -18.41 16.04 5.19
CA ARG A 124 -19.02 14.96 4.39
C ARG A 124 -18.48 14.97 2.97
N ASP A 125 -18.54 16.11 2.30
CA ASP A 125 -18.12 16.23 0.90
C ASP A 125 -16.62 15.98 0.74
N HIS A 126 -15.80 16.46 1.69
CA HIS A 126 -14.37 16.19 1.71
C HIS A 126 -14.04 14.71 1.89
N LEU A 127 -14.69 14.05 2.86
CA LEU A 127 -14.51 12.62 3.11
C LEU A 127 -14.93 11.78 1.90
N ILE A 128 -16.07 12.11 1.27
CA ILE A 128 -16.53 11.43 0.04
C ILE A 128 -15.52 11.66 -1.10
N ASP A 129 -15.09 12.90 -1.34
CA ASP A 129 -14.15 13.21 -2.41
C ASP A 129 -12.82 12.45 -2.22
N ARG A 130 -12.36 12.28 -0.97
CA ARG A 130 -11.11 11.58 -0.66
C ARG A 130 -11.23 10.06 -0.67
N LEU A 131 -12.25 9.49 -0.02
CA LEU A 131 -12.40 8.04 0.19
C LEU A 131 -13.05 7.33 -1.00
N VAL A 132 -13.94 8.01 -1.71
CA VAL A 132 -14.70 7.48 -2.85
C VAL A 132 -14.05 7.94 -4.15
N ALA A 133 -13.98 9.25 -4.40
CA ALA A 133 -13.45 9.77 -5.67
C ALA A 133 -11.91 9.73 -5.77
N GLY A 134 -11.20 9.41 -4.68
CA GLY A 134 -9.73 9.37 -4.66
C GLY A 134 -9.07 10.71 -4.94
N ARG A 135 -9.78 11.83 -4.69
CA ARG A 135 -9.27 13.18 -4.86
C ARG A 135 -8.45 13.57 -3.63
N THR A 136 -7.15 13.73 -3.83
CA THR A 136 -6.21 14.17 -2.79
C THR A 136 -5.37 15.33 -3.30
N ASP A 137 -5.38 16.47 -2.63
CA ASP A 137 -4.34 17.48 -2.86
C ASP A 137 -3.04 16.98 -2.20
N HIS A 138 -1.90 17.24 -2.85
CA HIS A 138 -0.57 16.87 -2.34
C HIS A 138 -0.08 17.83 -1.23
N GLU A 139 -0.98 18.60 -0.62
CA GLU A 139 -0.60 19.44 0.51
C GLU A 139 -0.34 18.56 1.73
N GLU A 140 0.93 18.53 2.19
CA GLU A 140 1.37 17.86 3.43
C GLU A 140 0.61 18.32 4.69
N SER A 141 -0.22 19.37 4.59
CA SER A 141 -1.00 19.96 5.68
C SER A 141 -2.44 19.43 5.80
N LEU A 142 -2.88 18.52 4.93
CA LEU A 142 -4.26 18.02 4.97
C LEU A 142 -4.52 17.05 6.13
N PRO A 143 -5.63 17.21 6.87
CA PRO A 143 -6.06 16.26 7.90
C PRO A 143 -6.15 14.82 7.38
N GLY A 144 -5.82 13.80 8.19
CA GLY A 144 -6.04 12.40 7.83
C GLY A 144 -7.52 12.08 7.64
N ALA A 145 -7.86 11.15 6.74
CA ALA A 145 -9.27 10.76 6.51
C ALA A 145 -9.89 10.08 7.74
N VAL A 146 -9.10 9.29 8.47
CA VAL A 146 -9.51 8.65 9.73
C VAL A 146 -9.72 9.69 10.82
N ASP A 147 -8.80 10.65 10.98
CA ASP A 147 -8.93 11.74 11.95
C ASP A 147 -10.19 12.59 11.70
N LEU A 148 -10.52 12.83 10.43
CA LEU A 148 -11.74 13.53 10.04
C LEU A 148 -13.01 12.71 10.32
N ALA A 149 -12.98 11.40 10.09
CA ALA A 149 -14.07 10.50 10.45
C ALA A 149 -14.32 10.50 11.98
N GLU A 150 -13.26 10.43 12.78
CA GLU A 150 -13.34 10.54 14.24
C GLU A 150 -13.89 11.90 14.68
N ALA A 151 -13.38 12.99 14.09
CA ALA A 151 -13.84 14.34 14.38
C ALA A 151 -15.33 14.51 14.04
N MET A 152 -15.76 14.01 12.89
CA MET A 152 -17.17 14.05 12.47
C MET A 152 -18.07 13.32 13.45
N ARG A 153 -17.71 12.09 13.85
CA ARG A 153 -18.47 11.32 14.84
C ARG A 153 -18.50 12.01 16.20
N ALA A 154 -17.37 12.55 16.64
CA ALA A 154 -17.28 13.28 17.89
C ALA A 154 -18.21 14.51 17.88
N LEU A 155 -18.20 15.31 16.81
CA LEU A 155 -19.06 16.48 16.67
C LEU A 155 -20.55 16.10 16.65
N VAL A 156 -20.94 15.07 15.88
CA VAL A 156 -22.33 14.57 15.87
C VAL A 156 -22.75 14.08 17.27
N GLY A 157 -21.86 13.39 17.99
CA GLY A 157 -22.11 12.98 19.37
C GLY A 157 -22.30 14.15 20.33
N ARG A 158 -21.47 15.20 20.21
CA ARG A 158 -21.59 16.43 21.02
C ARG A 158 -22.87 17.21 20.69
N MET A 159 -23.30 17.19 19.43
CA MET A 159 -24.56 17.78 18.98
C MET A 159 -25.79 16.91 19.25
N ARG A 160 -25.68 15.88 20.11
CA ARG A 160 -26.77 14.95 20.48
C ARG A 160 -27.45 14.31 19.26
N GLY A 161 -26.67 14.04 18.21
CA GLY A 161 -27.14 13.43 16.97
C GLY A 161 -27.57 14.42 15.88
N ALA A 162 -27.56 15.74 16.12
CA ALA A 162 -27.79 16.69 15.03
C ALA A 162 -26.68 16.55 13.98
N GLY A 163 -27.06 16.41 12.71
CA GLY A 163 -26.15 16.12 11.61
C GLY A 163 -25.84 14.63 11.37
N LYS A 164 -26.53 13.70 12.07
CA LYS A 164 -26.41 12.24 11.82
C LYS A 164 -26.63 11.85 10.35
N GLY A 165 -27.48 12.57 9.63
CA GLY A 165 -27.70 12.36 8.19
C GLY A 165 -26.44 12.55 7.34
N HIS A 166 -25.55 13.49 7.70
CA HIS A 166 -24.27 13.65 7.00
C HIS A 166 -23.34 12.48 7.27
N LEU A 167 -23.29 11.98 8.50
CA LEU A 167 -22.49 10.81 8.87
C LEU A 167 -22.98 9.56 8.13
N GLN A 168 -24.30 9.35 8.08
CA GLN A 168 -24.91 8.25 7.32
C GLN A 168 -24.64 8.37 5.81
N ALA A 169 -24.62 9.58 5.26
CA ALA A 169 -24.31 9.79 3.85
C ALA A 169 -22.85 9.37 3.50
N VAL A 170 -21.88 9.67 4.38
CA VAL A 170 -20.49 9.19 4.18
C VAL A 170 -20.42 7.67 4.25
N ILE A 171 -21.06 7.06 5.25
CA ILE A 171 -21.10 5.60 5.42
C ILE A 171 -21.69 4.92 4.17
N ALA A 172 -22.86 5.39 3.71
CA ALA A 172 -23.53 4.83 2.53
C ALA A 172 -22.71 5.02 1.25
N ALA A 173 -22.03 6.16 1.09
CA ALA A 173 -21.15 6.41 -0.06
C ALA A 173 -19.94 5.46 -0.06
N ILE A 174 -19.31 5.22 1.09
CA ILE A 174 -18.21 4.27 1.22
C ILE A 174 -18.68 2.84 0.88
N GLU A 175 -19.83 2.41 1.43
CA GLU A 175 -20.38 1.08 1.18
C GLU A 175 -20.70 0.87 -0.30
N ALA A 176 -21.41 1.81 -0.92
CA ALA A 176 -21.80 1.72 -2.32
C ALA A 176 -20.57 1.69 -3.24
N ASP A 177 -19.57 2.52 -2.97
CA ASP A 177 -18.35 2.56 -3.77
C ASP A 177 -17.47 1.32 -3.57
N ALA A 178 -17.38 0.79 -2.34
CA ALA A 178 -16.69 -0.47 -2.08
C ALA A 178 -17.32 -1.62 -2.90
N ARG A 179 -18.65 -1.74 -2.91
CA ARG A 179 -19.36 -2.72 -3.72
C ARG A 179 -19.08 -2.52 -5.22
N ALA A 180 -19.22 -1.29 -5.71
CA ALA A 180 -18.97 -0.97 -7.11
C ALA A 180 -17.52 -1.26 -7.54
N THR A 181 -16.54 -0.93 -6.69
CA THR A 181 -15.11 -1.15 -6.95
C THR A 181 -14.79 -2.64 -7.00
N ALA A 182 -15.26 -3.42 -6.01
CA ALA A 182 -15.06 -4.87 -5.98
C ALA A 182 -15.72 -5.56 -7.18
N ASP A 183 -16.95 -5.20 -7.54
CA ASP A 183 -17.63 -5.75 -8.72
C ASP A 183 -16.91 -5.41 -10.02
N THR A 184 -16.45 -4.17 -10.17
CA THR A 184 -15.74 -3.73 -11.38
C THR A 184 -14.43 -4.52 -11.56
N LEU A 185 -13.63 -4.63 -10.50
CA LEU A 185 -12.32 -5.28 -10.57
C LEU A 185 -12.42 -6.80 -10.68
N THR A 186 -13.39 -7.43 -10.00
CA THR A 186 -13.53 -8.90 -10.03
C THR A 186 -14.16 -9.43 -11.32
N ARG A 187 -14.83 -8.58 -12.10
CA ARG A 187 -15.38 -8.94 -13.42
C ARG A 187 -14.39 -8.79 -14.56
N ASP A 188 -13.22 -8.20 -14.32
CA ASP A 188 -12.20 -8.08 -15.36
C ASP A 188 -11.59 -9.46 -15.66
N THR A 189 -11.81 -9.95 -16.88
CA THR A 189 -11.30 -11.25 -17.36
C THR A 189 -10.14 -11.09 -18.34
N ARG A 190 -9.72 -9.86 -18.64
CA ARG A 190 -8.62 -9.60 -19.57
C ARG A 190 -7.30 -10.12 -18.99
N PRO A 191 -6.29 -10.46 -19.80
CA PRO A 191 -4.95 -10.79 -19.30
C PRO A 191 -4.38 -9.68 -18.42
N ILE A 192 -3.55 -10.04 -17.44
CA ILE A 192 -2.88 -9.06 -16.56
C ILE A 192 -1.92 -8.24 -17.42
N ASP A 193 -2.21 -6.95 -17.55
CA ASP A 193 -1.33 -5.99 -18.18
C ASP A 193 -0.27 -5.47 -17.20
N VAL A 194 0.71 -4.74 -17.73
CA VAL A 194 1.74 -4.08 -16.93
C VAL A 194 1.05 -3.05 -16.01
N GLY A 195 1.13 -3.26 -14.69
CA GLY A 195 0.47 -2.41 -13.70
C GLY A 195 -0.92 -2.91 -13.25
N GLY A 196 -1.44 -4.01 -13.80
CA GLY A 196 -2.69 -4.64 -13.36
C GLY A 196 -2.64 -5.04 -11.88
N ILE A 197 -1.53 -5.63 -11.45
CA ILE A 197 -1.31 -6.04 -10.06
C ILE A 197 -1.19 -4.83 -9.13
N ASP A 198 -0.45 -3.79 -9.52
CA ASP A 198 -0.35 -2.56 -8.72
C ASP A 198 -1.71 -1.84 -8.57
N ARG A 199 -2.58 -1.88 -9.58
CA ARG A 199 -3.96 -1.39 -9.46
C ARG A 199 -4.76 -2.14 -8.41
N LEU A 200 -4.64 -3.47 -8.37
CA LEU A 200 -5.28 -4.31 -7.35
C LEU A 200 -4.72 -4.01 -5.95
N ALA A 201 -3.40 -3.79 -5.83
CA ALA A 201 -2.76 -3.47 -4.55
C ALA A 201 -3.25 -2.13 -4.01
N ARG A 202 -3.29 -1.11 -4.87
CA ARG A 202 -3.85 0.21 -4.55
C ARG A 202 -5.33 0.14 -4.19
N ALA A 203 -6.09 -0.72 -4.85
CA ALA A 203 -7.50 -0.94 -4.50
C ALA A 203 -7.62 -1.53 -3.09
N LEU A 204 -6.88 -2.59 -2.75
CA LEU A 204 -6.90 -3.18 -1.42
C LEU A 204 -6.48 -2.19 -0.32
N LEU A 205 -5.47 -1.34 -0.56
CA LEU A 205 -5.12 -0.25 0.37
C LEU A 205 -6.26 0.73 0.59
N ARG A 206 -7.02 1.06 -0.47
CA ARG A 206 -8.20 1.92 -0.34
C ARG A 206 -9.29 1.26 0.51
N PHE A 207 -9.50 -0.04 0.37
CA PHE A 207 -10.41 -0.80 1.23
C PHE A 207 -10.00 -0.74 2.70
N GLU A 208 -8.71 -0.86 2.99
CA GLU A 208 -8.20 -0.76 4.36
C GLU A 208 -8.43 0.64 4.96
N VAL A 209 -8.18 1.71 4.20
CA VAL A 209 -8.49 3.08 4.66
C VAL A 209 -9.99 3.27 4.87
N ARG A 210 -10.85 2.68 4.02
CA ARG A 210 -12.31 2.71 4.18
C ARG A 210 -12.76 1.96 5.41
N ARG A 211 -12.15 0.81 5.71
CA ARG A 211 -12.40 0.03 6.93
C ARG A 211 -12.11 0.87 8.18
N MET A 212 -10.90 1.44 8.27
CA MET A 212 -10.51 2.32 9.38
C MET A 212 -11.45 3.54 9.52
N ALA A 213 -11.84 4.15 8.40
CA ALA A 213 -12.78 5.26 8.41
C ALA A 213 -14.18 4.85 8.89
N LEU A 214 -14.69 3.68 8.50
CA LEU A 214 -15.99 3.16 8.95
C LEU A 214 -15.99 2.78 10.43
N GLU A 215 -14.88 2.24 10.94
CA GLU A 215 -14.66 1.99 12.37
C GLU A 215 -14.73 3.31 13.15
N ALA A 216 -14.00 4.33 12.69
CA ALA A 216 -14.02 5.66 13.26
C ALA A 216 -15.43 6.28 13.22
N LEU A 217 -16.18 6.15 12.12
CA LEU A 217 -17.56 6.65 11.97
C LEU A 217 -18.59 5.83 12.78
N GLY A 218 -18.29 4.58 13.13
CA GLY A 218 -19.21 3.67 13.83
C GLY A 218 -20.24 2.99 12.93
N GLY A 219 -19.93 2.80 11.65
CA GLY A 219 -20.82 2.19 10.65
C GLY A 219 -20.75 0.66 10.64
N ALA A 220 -21.20 -0.01 11.71
CA ALA A 220 -21.01 -1.46 11.89
C ALA A 220 -21.53 -2.32 10.73
N SER A 221 -22.72 -2.04 10.17
CA SER A 221 -23.27 -2.81 9.04
C SER A 221 -22.48 -2.61 7.75
N ALA A 222 -22.13 -1.36 7.43
CA ALA A 222 -21.31 -1.04 6.27
C ALA A 222 -19.88 -1.58 6.40
N LEU A 223 -19.35 -1.64 7.63
CA LEU A 223 -18.04 -2.23 7.93
C LEU A 223 -18.02 -3.71 7.54
N GLN A 224 -19.05 -4.48 7.94
CA GLN A 224 -19.18 -5.89 7.56
C GLN A 224 -19.22 -6.07 6.04
N GLU A 225 -19.96 -5.22 5.33
CA GLU A 225 -20.01 -5.27 3.86
C GLU A 225 -18.65 -4.94 3.23
N VAL A 226 -17.97 -3.88 3.69
CA VAL A 226 -16.63 -3.51 3.18
C VAL A 226 -15.62 -4.62 3.43
N VAL A 227 -15.68 -5.28 4.59
CA VAL A 227 -14.85 -6.45 4.91
C VAL A 227 -15.16 -7.63 4.00
N TYR A 228 -16.44 -7.90 3.72
CA TYR A 228 -16.82 -8.95 2.78
C TYR A 228 -16.27 -8.66 1.36
N GLN A 229 -16.43 -7.43 0.88
CA GLN A 229 -15.94 -7.03 -0.44
C GLN A 229 -14.40 -6.98 -0.51
N SER A 230 -13.71 -6.60 0.57
CA SER A 230 -12.24 -6.61 0.64
C SER A 230 -11.71 -8.04 0.57
N ARG A 231 -12.33 -8.99 1.28
CA ARG A 231 -11.98 -10.43 1.20
C ARG A 231 -12.19 -10.96 -0.22
N ARG A 232 -13.33 -10.66 -0.84
CA ARG A 232 -13.60 -11.06 -2.23
C ARG A 232 -12.56 -10.49 -3.20
N LEU A 233 -12.16 -9.22 -3.04
CA LEU A 233 -11.11 -8.60 -3.85
C LEU A 233 -9.73 -9.19 -3.56
N ALA A 234 -9.42 -9.53 -2.31
CA ALA A 234 -8.16 -10.16 -1.91
C ALA A 234 -8.04 -11.58 -2.50
N ARG A 235 -9.09 -12.41 -2.41
CA ARG A 235 -9.18 -13.73 -3.06
C ARG A 235 -8.93 -13.62 -4.56
N TYR A 236 -9.58 -12.66 -5.23
CA TYR A 236 -9.38 -12.41 -6.66
C TYR A 236 -7.94 -11.97 -6.95
N SER A 237 -7.40 -11.05 -6.14
CA SER A 237 -6.04 -10.53 -6.28
C SER A 237 -4.99 -11.62 -6.15
N LEU A 238 -5.14 -12.53 -5.17
CA LEU A 238 -4.28 -13.70 -5.02
C LEU A 238 -4.35 -14.62 -6.24
N ARG A 239 -5.56 -14.93 -6.72
CA ARG A 239 -5.72 -15.76 -7.93
C ARG A 239 -5.00 -15.15 -9.13
N ARG A 240 -5.14 -13.84 -9.33
CA ARG A 240 -4.47 -13.12 -10.41
C ARG A 240 -2.95 -13.11 -10.23
N ALA A 241 -2.45 -12.97 -9.00
CA ALA A 241 -1.02 -13.10 -8.71
C ALA A 241 -0.51 -14.52 -9.01
N THR A 242 -1.26 -15.56 -8.63
CA THR A 242 -0.97 -16.96 -8.94
C THR A 242 -0.90 -17.18 -10.45
N GLU A 243 -1.88 -16.71 -11.22
CA GLU A 243 -1.89 -16.80 -12.68
C GLU A 243 -0.67 -16.10 -13.31
N ALA A 244 -0.26 -14.95 -12.78
CA ALA A 244 0.94 -14.24 -13.25
C ALA A 244 2.22 -15.05 -12.97
N ILE A 245 2.33 -15.65 -11.78
CA ILE A 245 3.46 -16.51 -11.39
C ILE A 245 3.51 -17.75 -12.29
N GLU A 246 2.39 -18.44 -12.47
CA GLU A 246 2.32 -19.65 -13.30
C GLU A 246 2.64 -19.36 -14.77
N GLY A 247 2.18 -18.22 -15.30
CA GLY A 247 2.55 -17.75 -16.64
C GLY A 247 4.07 -17.58 -16.81
N PHE A 248 4.75 -17.05 -15.79
CA PHE A 248 6.22 -16.94 -15.80
C PHE A 248 6.91 -18.31 -15.73
N VAL A 249 6.42 -19.22 -14.89
CA VAL A 249 7.01 -20.57 -14.77
C VAL A 249 6.91 -21.33 -16.10
N ALA A 250 5.81 -21.14 -16.84
CA ALA A 250 5.55 -21.80 -18.11
C ALA A 250 6.35 -21.22 -19.30
N ASP A 251 6.50 -19.90 -19.41
CA ASP A 251 7.21 -19.25 -20.53
C ASP A 251 8.50 -18.55 -20.06
N ARG A 252 9.64 -19.18 -20.38
CA ARG A 252 10.99 -18.78 -19.95
C ARG A 252 11.76 -17.95 -20.99
N GLY A 253 11.08 -17.37 -21.97
CA GLY A 253 11.72 -16.49 -22.97
C GLY A 253 12.34 -15.23 -22.36
N LEU A 254 13.45 -14.72 -22.89
CA LEU A 254 14.16 -13.55 -22.33
C LEU A 254 13.31 -12.26 -22.31
N LYS A 255 12.46 -12.04 -23.32
CA LYS A 255 11.53 -10.89 -23.40
C LYS A 255 10.33 -11.06 -22.45
N THR A 256 9.81 -12.28 -22.34
CA THR A 256 8.71 -12.62 -21.43
C THR A 256 9.17 -12.56 -19.99
N LEU A 257 10.40 -12.97 -19.70
CA LEU A 257 11.03 -12.92 -18.40
C LEU A 257 11.19 -11.49 -17.84
N HIS A 258 11.56 -10.51 -18.67
CA HIS A 258 11.61 -9.10 -18.23
C HIS A 258 10.23 -8.54 -17.89
N ALA A 259 9.23 -8.80 -18.73
CA ALA A 259 7.86 -8.36 -18.49
C ALA A 259 7.26 -9.03 -17.24
N SER A 260 7.53 -10.32 -17.06
CA SER A 260 7.09 -11.09 -15.90
C SER A 260 7.77 -10.65 -14.60
N LEU A 261 9.05 -10.26 -14.62
CA LEU A 261 9.74 -9.77 -13.42
C LEU A 261 9.20 -8.42 -12.93
N ALA A 262 8.82 -7.53 -13.85
CA ALA A 262 8.15 -6.28 -13.49
C ALA A 262 6.79 -6.54 -12.82
N THR A 263 6.06 -7.54 -13.32
CA THR A 263 4.77 -7.98 -12.77
C THR A 263 4.94 -8.68 -11.41
N LEU A 264 5.98 -9.50 -11.24
CA LEU A 264 6.29 -10.18 -9.97
C LEU A 264 6.69 -9.19 -8.87
N ALA A 265 7.52 -8.19 -9.18
CA ALA A 265 7.86 -7.13 -8.22
C ALA A 265 6.63 -6.34 -7.73
N GLN A 266 5.59 -6.23 -8.55
CA GLN A 266 4.32 -5.61 -8.15
C GLN A 266 3.45 -6.57 -7.32
N ALA A 267 3.58 -7.88 -7.54
CA ALA A 267 2.86 -8.90 -6.78
C ALA A 267 3.27 -8.89 -5.32
N ASP A 268 4.55 -8.68 -5.00
CA ASP A 268 5.05 -8.67 -3.62
C ASP A 268 4.26 -7.72 -2.70
N GLY A 269 4.07 -6.47 -3.12
CA GLY A 269 3.31 -5.48 -2.35
C GLY A 269 1.84 -5.86 -2.22
N LEU A 270 1.24 -6.36 -3.31
CA LEU A 270 -0.14 -6.85 -3.33
C LEU A 270 -0.36 -8.01 -2.37
N ILE A 271 0.58 -8.97 -2.31
CA ILE A 271 0.49 -10.17 -1.49
C ILE A 271 0.47 -9.80 -0.01
N VAL A 272 1.36 -8.91 0.44
CA VAL A 272 1.39 -8.43 1.84
C VAL A 272 0.03 -7.81 2.22
N ILE A 273 -0.53 -6.97 1.35
CA ILE A 273 -1.79 -6.28 1.62
C ILE A 273 -2.98 -7.25 1.55
N ALA A 274 -3.02 -8.12 0.55
CA ALA A 274 -4.09 -9.10 0.36
C ALA A 274 -4.14 -10.07 1.54
N LEU A 275 -2.99 -10.53 2.02
CA LEU A 275 -2.92 -11.47 3.13
C LEU A 275 -3.25 -10.81 4.45
N ARG A 276 -2.78 -9.59 4.72
CA ARG A 276 -3.24 -8.83 5.90
C ARG A 276 -4.77 -8.68 5.95
N ASN A 277 -5.41 -8.42 4.81
CA ASN A 277 -6.88 -8.31 4.74
C ASN A 277 -7.61 -9.65 4.92
N LEU A 278 -6.96 -10.76 4.59
CA LEU A 278 -7.51 -12.11 4.77
C LEU A 278 -7.26 -12.66 6.18
N ASP A 279 -6.20 -12.19 6.84
CA ASP A 279 -5.71 -12.67 8.13
C ASP A 279 -6.30 -11.88 9.31
N ASP A 280 -6.58 -10.57 9.14
CA ASP A 280 -7.19 -9.70 10.17
C ASP A 280 -8.63 -10.09 10.55
N GLN A 281 -9.22 -11.14 9.96
CA GLN A 281 -10.65 -11.48 10.12
C GLN A 281 -10.83 -12.99 10.34
N GLU A 282 -11.28 -13.37 11.54
CA GLU A 282 -11.61 -14.76 11.90
C GLU A 282 -12.46 -15.44 10.81
N GLU A 283 -12.12 -16.69 10.49
CA GLU A 283 -12.91 -17.55 9.61
C GLU A 283 -14.38 -17.50 10.03
N THR A 284 -15.21 -16.80 9.25
CA THR A 284 -16.64 -16.80 9.46
C THR A 284 -17.15 -18.23 9.38
N LYS A 285 -17.72 -18.73 10.48
CA LYS A 285 -18.23 -20.11 10.67
C LYS A 285 -19.18 -20.61 9.57
N GLU A 286 -19.70 -19.73 8.73
CA GLU A 286 -20.64 -20.05 7.65
C GLU A 286 -19.99 -20.78 6.45
N GLU A 287 -18.66 -20.69 6.24
CA GLU A 287 -17.98 -21.36 5.10
C GLU A 287 -17.23 -22.65 5.50
N SER A 288 -17.01 -22.90 6.79
CA SER A 288 -16.21 -24.05 7.24
C SER A 288 -17.06 -25.31 7.39
N GLY A 289 -16.87 -26.27 6.48
CA GLY A 289 -17.39 -27.64 6.62
C GLY A 289 -16.27 -28.66 6.43
N PRO A 290 -16.42 -29.90 6.95
CA PRO A 290 -15.40 -30.96 6.79
C PRO A 290 -15.17 -31.39 5.32
N PHE A 291 -15.99 -30.89 4.39
CA PHE A 291 -15.95 -31.24 2.97
C PHE A 291 -15.54 -30.08 2.04
N VAL A 292 -15.45 -28.85 2.55
CA VAL A 292 -15.16 -27.66 1.75
C VAL A 292 -14.08 -26.83 2.45
N GLU A 293 -12.92 -26.73 1.82
CA GLU A 293 -11.87 -25.82 2.26
C GLU A 293 -12.37 -24.37 2.09
N PRO A 294 -12.26 -23.51 3.13
CA PRO A 294 -12.62 -22.11 3.00
C PRO A 294 -11.89 -21.47 1.81
N ALA A 295 -12.60 -20.67 1.03
CA ALA A 295 -12.05 -20.11 -0.20
C ALA A 295 -10.80 -19.23 0.02
N ASP A 296 -10.66 -18.64 1.22
CA ASP A 296 -9.46 -17.92 1.65
C ASP A 296 -8.25 -18.85 1.78
N ARG A 297 -8.43 -19.98 2.47
CA ARG A 297 -7.37 -20.96 2.69
C ARG A 297 -6.93 -21.61 1.38
N LYS A 298 -7.89 -21.92 0.50
CA LYS A 298 -7.59 -22.39 -0.85
C LYS A 298 -6.78 -21.36 -1.64
N ALA A 299 -7.23 -20.11 -1.71
CA ALA A 299 -6.51 -19.06 -2.46
C ALA A 299 -5.10 -18.83 -1.92
N MET A 300 -4.93 -18.88 -0.60
CA MET A 300 -3.62 -18.84 0.06
C MET A 300 -2.76 -20.04 -0.34
N ASN A 301 -3.28 -21.27 -0.25
CA ASN A 301 -2.55 -22.49 -0.56
C ASN A 301 -2.14 -22.60 -2.04
N ASP A 302 -3.03 -22.19 -2.94
CA ASP A 302 -2.75 -22.12 -4.38
C ASP A 302 -1.60 -21.13 -4.65
N TRP A 303 -1.64 -19.96 -3.99
CA TRP A 303 -0.58 -18.96 -4.10
C TRP A 303 0.74 -19.45 -3.49
N LEU A 304 0.73 -20.09 -2.32
CA LEU A 304 1.93 -20.67 -1.69
C LEU A 304 2.57 -21.75 -2.57
N SER A 305 1.75 -22.57 -3.21
CA SER A 305 2.20 -23.60 -4.14
C SER A 305 2.86 -22.98 -5.37
N ALA A 306 2.30 -21.89 -5.91
CA ALA A 306 2.91 -21.14 -7.01
C ALA A 306 4.20 -20.43 -6.57
N ALA A 307 4.24 -19.85 -5.37
CA ALA A 307 5.43 -19.22 -4.79
C ALA A 307 6.57 -20.23 -4.61
N TRP A 308 6.27 -21.47 -4.24
CA TRP A 308 7.25 -22.55 -4.17
C TRP A 308 7.86 -22.84 -5.55
N ARG A 309 7.02 -23.03 -6.58
CA ARG A 309 7.48 -23.27 -7.96
C ARG A 309 8.27 -22.08 -8.52
N LEU A 310 7.88 -20.87 -8.15
CA LEU A 310 8.63 -19.66 -8.46
C LEU A 310 10.01 -19.71 -7.83
N SER A 311 10.11 -20.02 -6.53
CA SER A 311 11.40 -20.13 -5.84
C SER A 311 12.33 -21.13 -6.53
N ASP A 312 11.81 -22.28 -6.96
CA ASP A 312 12.58 -23.30 -7.68
C ASP A 312 13.10 -22.76 -9.01
N THR A 313 12.23 -22.09 -9.76
CA THR A 313 12.59 -21.50 -11.05
C THR A 313 13.63 -20.38 -10.88
N LEU A 314 13.49 -19.53 -9.86
CA LEU A 314 14.44 -18.47 -9.54
C LEU A 314 15.80 -19.05 -9.15
N PHE A 315 15.84 -20.05 -8.26
CA PHE A 315 17.08 -20.71 -7.86
C PHE A 315 17.75 -21.44 -9.01
N ASP A 316 17.00 -22.05 -9.93
CA ASP A 316 17.56 -22.70 -11.12
C ASP A 316 18.22 -21.68 -12.07
N LEU A 317 17.59 -20.52 -12.27
CA LEU A 317 18.13 -19.45 -13.13
C LEU A 317 19.35 -18.80 -12.50
N VAL A 318 19.28 -18.44 -11.21
CA VAL A 318 20.38 -17.86 -10.45
C VAL A 318 21.53 -18.86 -10.33
N GLY A 319 21.26 -20.14 -10.08
CA GLY A 319 22.26 -21.19 -9.98
C GLY A 319 23.04 -21.41 -11.28
N LYS A 320 22.35 -21.41 -12.43
CA LYS A 320 23.00 -21.47 -13.75
C LYS A 320 23.91 -20.27 -14.01
N ALA A 321 23.47 -19.07 -13.59
CA ALA A 321 24.28 -17.87 -13.69
C ALA A 321 25.48 -17.92 -12.73
N ALA A 322 25.28 -18.31 -11.47
CA ALA A 322 26.34 -18.46 -10.47
C ALA A 322 27.40 -19.49 -10.90
N ALA A 323 27.02 -20.53 -11.65
CA ALA A 323 27.94 -21.52 -12.23
C ALA A 323 28.72 -21.03 -13.46
N GLY A 324 28.61 -19.75 -13.84
CA GLY A 324 29.34 -19.16 -14.98
C GLY A 324 28.51 -18.93 -16.25
N GLY A 325 27.18 -19.07 -16.20
CA GLY A 325 26.29 -18.81 -17.35
C GLY A 325 26.21 -17.33 -17.76
N GLU A 326 25.76 -17.08 -19.00
CA GLU A 326 25.71 -15.76 -19.66
C GLU A 326 24.53 -14.86 -19.24
N LEU A 327 23.92 -15.07 -18.08
CA LEU A 327 22.80 -14.24 -17.62
C LEU A 327 23.25 -12.79 -17.42
N ASP A 328 22.43 -11.82 -17.84
CA ASP A 328 22.70 -10.41 -17.58
C ASP A 328 22.75 -10.10 -16.07
N ASP A 329 23.65 -9.22 -15.65
CA ASP A 329 23.91 -8.95 -14.22
C ASP A 329 22.77 -8.15 -13.57
N LEU A 330 22.11 -7.25 -14.32
CA LEU A 330 20.91 -6.54 -13.81
C LEU A 330 19.77 -7.54 -13.60
N LEU A 331 19.63 -8.49 -14.53
CA LEU A 331 18.66 -9.54 -14.42
C LEU A 331 18.94 -10.47 -13.23
N PHE A 332 20.20 -10.85 -13.03
CA PHE A 332 20.64 -11.61 -11.86
C PHE A 332 20.24 -10.91 -10.54
N ALA A 333 20.55 -9.61 -10.42
CA ALA A 333 20.17 -8.81 -9.26
C ALA A 333 18.65 -8.69 -9.07
N ALA A 334 17.89 -8.60 -10.18
CA ALA A 334 16.43 -8.59 -10.13
C ALA A 334 15.87 -9.92 -9.59
N LEU A 335 16.42 -11.07 -10.00
CA LEU A 335 16.02 -12.38 -9.48
C LEU A 335 16.33 -12.53 -7.99
N LEU A 336 17.51 -12.07 -7.53
CA LEU A 336 17.84 -12.06 -6.10
C LEU A 336 16.90 -11.16 -5.29
N ARG A 337 16.47 -10.02 -5.86
CA ARG A 337 15.47 -9.16 -5.22
C ARG A 337 14.13 -9.87 -5.03
N GLN A 338 13.71 -10.70 -5.99
CA GLN A 338 12.49 -11.52 -5.87
C GLN A 338 12.64 -12.56 -4.75
N LEU A 339 13.79 -13.24 -4.66
CA LEU A 339 14.08 -14.16 -3.56
C LEU A 339 14.05 -13.44 -2.19
N ARG A 340 14.64 -12.23 -2.12
CA ARG A 340 14.60 -11.38 -0.92
C ARG A 340 13.17 -11.05 -0.50
N SER A 341 12.34 -10.60 -1.44
CA SER A 341 10.94 -10.27 -1.17
C SER A 341 10.18 -11.49 -0.65
N LEU A 342 10.37 -12.65 -1.28
CA LEU A 342 9.72 -13.89 -0.86
C LEU A 342 10.16 -14.31 0.55
N HIS A 343 11.44 -14.14 0.89
CA HIS A 343 11.93 -14.38 2.24
C HIS A 343 11.33 -13.40 3.26
N HIS A 344 11.34 -12.09 2.98
CA HIS A 344 10.73 -11.08 3.86
C HIS A 344 9.26 -11.38 4.11
N PHE A 345 8.54 -11.73 3.05
CA PHE A 345 7.15 -12.16 3.16
C PHE A 345 6.97 -13.35 4.12
N CYS A 346 7.80 -14.40 3.99
CA CYS A 346 7.72 -15.54 4.91
C CYS A 346 8.17 -15.19 6.33
N ALA A 347 9.07 -14.22 6.51
CA ALA A 347 9.57 -13.80 7.82
C ALA A 347 8.56 -12.93 8.57
N ASP A 348 7.98 -11.93 7.89
CA ASP A 348 7.19 -10.86 8.50
C ASP A 348 5.72 -11.23 8.76
N LEU A 349 5.22 -12.32 8.17
CA LEU A 349 3.85 -12.78 8.41
C LEU A 349 3.71 -13.38 9.84
N THR A 350 3.47 -12.52 10.83
CA THR A 350 3.22 -12.92 12.22
C THR A 350 1.71 -13.07 12.47
N HIS A 351 1.20 -14.32 12.48
CA HIS A 351 -0.21 -14.57 12.78
C HIS A 351 -0.45 -15.95 13.42
N ALA A 352 -1.57 -16.08 14.16
CA ALA A 352 -1.97 -17.29 14.88
C ALA A 352 -2.38 -18.46 13.96
N GLY A 353 -2.81 -18.17 12.73
CA GLY A 353 -3.21 -19.14 11.70
C GLY A 353 -2.17 -19.38 10.60
N ARG A 354 -0.91 -18.97 10.83
CA ARG A 354 0.20 -19.06 9.86
C ARG A 354 0.35 -20.51 9.33
N PRO A 355 0.21 -20.73 8.01
CA PRO A 355 0.42 -22.05 7.42
C PRO A 355 1.85 -22.55 7.62
N ALA A 356 2.04 -23.80 8.07
CA ALA A 356 3.36 -24.40 8.24
C ALA A 356 4.19 -24.42 6.95
N THR A 357 3.54 -24.42 5.78
CA THR A 357 4.18 -24.33 4.47
C THR A 357 5.03 -23.06 4.31
N LEU A 358 4.68 -21.96 4.99
CA LEU A 358 5.47 -20.73 5.00
C LEU A 358 6.80 -20.89 5.73
N ASP A 359 6.79 -21.61 6.86
CA ASP A 359 8.00 -21.88 7.63
C ASP A 359 8.95 -22.76 6.83
N THR A 360 8.41 -23.79 6.19
CA THR A 360 9.19 -24.66 5.29
C THR A 360 9.75 -23.89 4.10
N LEU A 361 8.97 -23.01 3.49
CA LEU A 361 9.43 -22.17 2.38
C LEU A 361 10.53 -21.20 2.83
N LYS A 362 10.37 -20.57 4.00
CA LYS A 362 11.39 -19.69 4.60
C LYS A 362 12.71 -20.44 4.80
N GLN A 363 12.65 -21.60 5.45
CA GLN A 363 13.82 -22.43 5.71
C GLN A 363 14.50 -22.87 4.41
N ARG A 364 13.73 -23.30 3.42
CA ARG A 364 14.25 -23.65 2.08
C ARG A 364 14.95 -22.47 1.41
N LEU A 365 14.39 -21.26 1.49
CA LEU A 365 14.97 -20.05 0.90
C LEU A 365 16.34 -19.75 1.52
N VAL A 366 16.46 -19.90 2.84
CA VAL A 366 17.73 -19.78 3.57
C VAL A 366 18.74 -20.81 3.06
N GLU A 367 18.43 -22.10 3.19
CA GLU A 367 19.33 -23.21 2.82
C GLU A 367 19.81 -23.14 1.36
N ARG A 368 18.90 -22.79 0.44
CA ARG A 368 19.24 -22.67 -1.00
C ARG A 368 20.09 -21.43 -1.29
N THR A 369 19.90 -20.35 -0.54
CA THR A 369 20.73 -19.14 -0.69
C THR A 369 22.15 -19.38 -0.15
N GLU A 370 22.29 -20.07 0.98
CA GLU A 370 23.58 -20.51 1.51
C GLU A 370 24.33 -21.39 0.50
N ALA A 371 23.64 -22.38 -0.09
CA ALA A 371 24.22 -23.26 -1.11
C ALA A 371 24.68 -22.49 -2.36
N LEU A 372 23.92 -21.47 -2.79
CA LEU A 372 24.32 -20.61 -3.90
C LEU A 372 25.55 -19.75 -3.57
N ALA A 373 25.66 -19.25 -2.34
CA ALA A 373 26.81 -18.49 -1.89
C ALA A 373 28.09 -19.34 -1.94
N LYS A 374 28.03 -20.56 -1.39
CA LYS A 374 29.12 -21.54 -1.43
C LYS A 374 29.54 -21.88 -2.86
N LEU A 375 28.58 -22.22 -3.72
CA LEU A 375 28.84 -22.51 -5.14
C LEU A 375 29.53 -21.33 -5.85
N THR A 376 29.07 -20.10 -5.59
CA THR A 376 29.64 -18.90 -6.23
C THR A 376 31.07 -18.66 -5.74
N GLY A 377 31.34 -18.82 -4.44
CA GLY A 377 32.67 -18.74 -3.86
C GLY A 377 33.63 -19.77 -4.45
N GLU A 378 33.23 -21.04 -4.50
CA GLU A 378 34.02 -22.13 -5.09
C GLU A 378 34.35 -21.87 -6.56
N ARG A 379 33.36 -21.44 -7.36
CA ARG A 379 33.56 -21.13 -8.78
C ARG A 379 34.45 -19.92 -9.00
N LEU A 380 34.36 -18.92 -8.14
CA LEU A 380 35.25 -17.77 -8.16
C LEU A 380 36.70 -18.21 -7.92
N ILE A 381 36.95 -19.02 -6.90
CA ILE A 381 38.28 -19.58 -6.61
C ILE A 381 38.79 -20.41 -7.78
N GLU A 382 37.97 -21.34 -8.30
CA GLU A 382 38.34 -22.19 -9.43
C GLU A 382 38.73 -21.35 -10.66
N THR A 383 37.97 -20.30 -10.96
CA THR A 383 38.24 -19.39 -12.07
C THR A 383 39.55 -18.65 -11.88
N MET A 384 39.86 -18.22 -10.65
CA MET A 384 41.10 -17.55 -10.30
C MET A 384 42.33 -18.47 -10.37
N LEU A 385 42.17 -19.77 -10.10
CA LEU A 385 43.25 -20.75 -10.14
C LEU A 385 43.58 -21.26 -11.56
N ARG A 386 42.68 -21.08 -12.53
CA ARG A 386 42.93 -21.46 -13.94
C ARG A 386 44.05 -20.61 -14.55
N ARG A 387 44.89 -21.24 -15.39
CA ARG A 387 45.98 -20.60 -16.13
C ARG A 387 45.82 -20.84 -17.64
N PRO A 388 45.66 -19.79 -18.48
CA PRO A 388 45.52 -18.38 -18.11
C PRO A 388 44.18 -18.10 -17.40
N THR A 389 44.19 -17.11 -16.50
CA THR A 389 42.98 -16.70 -15.77
C THR A 389 42.01 -15.97 -16.69
N ASP A 390 40.75 -16.39 -16.72
CA ASP A 390 39.69 -15.67 -17.41
C ASP A 390 39.21 -14.49 -16.55
N ALA A 391 39.88 -13.35 -16.71
CA ALA A 391 39.59 -12.13 -15.96
C ALA A 391 38.16 -11.61 -16.19
N ALA A 392 37.55 -11.86 -17.36
CA ALA A 392 36.19 -11.41 -17.64
C ALA A 392 35.17 -12.21 -16.84
N SER A 393 35.31 -13.53 -16.80
CA SER A 393 34.44 -14.40 -15.99
C SER A 393 34.66 -14.19 -14.49
N ALA A 394 35.90 -13.98 -14.03
CA ALA A 394 36.18 -13.65 -12.64
C ALA A 394 35.53 -12.33 -12.19
N ARG A 395 35.59 -11.27 -13.02
CA ARG A 395 34.91 -9.99 -12.73
C ARG A 395 33.39 -10.12 -12.66
N ARG A 396 32.78 -10.93 -13.56
CA ARG A 396 31.33 -11.21 -13.51
C ARG A 396 30.95 -11.95 -12.23
N LEU A 397 31.68 -13.01 -11.87
CA LEU A 397 31.45 -13.76 -10.63
C LEU A 397 31.63 -12.90 -9.38
N LEU A 398 32.59 -11.97 -9.38
CA LEU A 398 32.74 -10.97 -8.31
C LEU A 398 31.49 -10.09 -8.16
N GLY A 399 30.97 -9.51 -9.24
CA GLY A 399 29.76 -8.67 -9.20
C GLY A 399 28.52 -9.45 -8.74
N ARG A 400 28.38 -10.69 -9.20
CA ARG A 400 27.29 -11.58 -8.77
C ARG A 400 27.43 -11.98 -7.29
N GLY A 401 28.63 -12.30 -6.83
CA GLY A 401 28.89 -12.60 -5.43
C GLY A 401 28.65 -11.41 -4.51
N GLN A 402 28.91 -10.17 -4.94
CA GLN A 402 28.51 -8.97 -4.18
C GLN A 402 26.99 -8.86 -4.03
N SER A 403 26.24 -9.16 -5.10
CA SER A 403 24.77 -9.14 -5.05
C SER A 403 24.23 -10.25 -4.14
N LEU A 404 24.86 -11.42 -4.11
CA LEU A 404 24.54 -12.50 -3.18
C LEU A 404 24.90 -12.14 -1.73
N ALA A 405 26.03 -11.49 -1.49
CA ALA A 405 26.41 -11.00 -0.16
C ALA A 405 25.37 -10.01 0.40
N GLN A 406 24.84 -9.11 -0.45
CA GLN A 406 23.73 -8.24 -0.04
C GLN A 406 22.48 -9.04 0.34
N LEU A 407 22.13 -10.09 -0.43
CA LEU A 407 21.00 -10.95 -0.11
C LEU A 407 21.21 -11.69 1.23
N LEU A 408 22.40 -12.24 1.49
CA LEU A 408 22.74 -12.91 2.76
C LEU A 408 22.60 -11.95 3.95
N HIS A 409 23.11 -10.72 3.81
CA HIS A 409 22.95 -9.67 4.82
C HIS A 409 21.47 -9.35 5.09
N ASP A 410 20.68 -9.18 4.03
CA ASP A 410 19.25 -8.88 4.14
C ASP A 410 18.45 -10.07 4.76
N MET A 411 19.01 -11.28 4.74
CA MET A 411 18.43 -12.48 5.37
C MET A 411 18.99 -12.76 6.78
N GLY A 412 19.99 -12.01 7.24
CA GLY A 412 20.64 -12.20 8.54
C GLY A 412 21.55 -13.43 8.62
N LEU A 413 22.15 -13.85 7.50
CA LEU A 413 23.04 -15.02 7.39
C LEU A 413 24.51 -14.59 7.53
N ASP A 414 24.89 -14.18 8.74
CA ASP A 414 26.18 -13.52 8.99
C ASP A 414 27.40 -14.44 8.76
N GLY A 415 27.31 -15.74 9.08
CA GLY A 415 28.42 -16.68 8.91
C GLY A 415 28.79 -16.91 7.44
N GLU A 416 27.80 -17.18 6.61
CA GLU A 416 27.95 -17.39 5.17
C GLU A 416 28.31 -16.08 4.44
N LEU A 417 27.86 -14.95 4.97
CA LEU A 417 28.26 -13.62 4.50
C LEU A 417 29.77 -13.41 4.69
N GLU A 418 30.30 -13.72 5.87
CA GLU A 418 31.73 -13.59 6.17
C GLU A 418 32.59 -14.48 5.25
N GLU A 419 32.19 -15.74 5.06
CA GLU A 419 32.88 -16.69 4.19
C GLU A 419 32.91 -16.21 2.72
N LEU A 420 31.77 -15.78 2.19
CA LEU A 420 31.68 -15.24 0.83
C LEU A 420 32.48 -13.94 0.69
N ALA A 421 32.41 -13.04 1.68
CA ALA A 421 33.13 -11.78 1.68
C ALA A 421 34.65 -11.98 1.61
N MET A 422 35.18 -12.98 2.33
CA MET A 422 36.59 -13.36 2.26
C MET A 422 36.99 -13.77 0.83
N HIS A 423 36.22 -14.64 0.18
CA HIS A 423 36.48 -15.07 -1.20
C HIS A 423 36.43 -13.90 -2.19
N LEU A 424 35.49 -12.96 -2.01
CA LEU A 424 35.38 -11.76 -2.85
C LEU A 424 36.59 -10.83 -2.71
N VAL A 425 37.08 -10.60 -1.49
CA VAL A 425 38.26 -9.76 -1.22
C VAL A 425 39.50 -10.40 -1.86
N MET A 426 39.74 -11.69 -1.61
CA MET A 426 40.89 -12.41 -2.17
C MET A 426 40.92 -12.37 -3.70
N ALA A 427 39.78 -12.61 -4.35
CA ALA A 427 39.70 -12.58 -5.81
C ALA A 427 39.87 -11.15 -6.38
N ARG A 428 39.33 -10.13 -5.71
CA ARG A 428 39.53 -8.73 -6.10
C ARG A 428 41.01 -8.34 -6.05
N ASP A 429 41.71 -8.71 -4.99
CA ASP A 429 43.13 -8.41 -4.83
C ASP A 429 43.96 -9.15 -5.88
N ALA A 430 43.69 -10.44 -6.11
CA ALA A 430 44.41 -11.22 -7.12
C ALA A 430 44.16 -10.73 -8.56
N LEU A 431 42.99 -10.16 -8.87
CA LEU A 431 42.74 -9.52 -10.17
C LEU A 431 43.44 -8.15 -10.31
N ALA A 432 43.65 -7.42 -9.22
CA ALA A 432 44.35 -6.14 -9.23
C ALA A 432 45.87 -6.29 -9.44
N HIS A 433 46.44 -7.44 -9.08
CA HIS A 433 47.88 -7.72 -9.22
C HIS A 433 48.24 -8.48 -10.51
N ASN A 434 47.27 -9.09 -11.20
CA ASN A 434 47.47 -9.88 -12.43
C ASN A 434 46.93 -9.24 -13.72
N GLY A 435 46.35 -8.03 -13.64
CA GLY A 435 45.96 -7.20 -14.78
C GLY A 435 46.93 -6.04 -14.96
#